data_AF-E0SN62-F1
#
_entry.id   AF-E0SN62-F1
#
_cell.length_a   1.000
_cell.length_b   1.000
_cell.length_c   1.000
_cell.angle_alpha   90.00
_cell.angle_beta   90.00
_cell.angle_gamma   90.00
#
_symmetry.space_group_name_H-M   'P 1'
#
loop_
_entity.id
_entity.type
_entity.pdbx_description
1 polymer ?
#
loop_
_entity_poly.entity_id
_entity_poly.type
_entity_poly.pdbx_seq_one_letter_code
_entity_poly.pdbx_strand_id
1 'polypeptide(L)'
;MAEIISYKIIILISISSIVFTSNAYVYGGSNFNHPGCQNFSDFPPSIPYGNEQYMWNNYKFEVENYVRKVKDYVGNGDNDIKRIKGAQQKANNDVNQLVEEYNRKVSWILKILEC
;
A
#
# COMPACT_ATOMS: atom_id res chain seq x y z
N MET A 1 -26.57 -32.73 21.47
CA MET A 1 -25.31 -32.22 22.06
C MET A 1 -24.15 -32.25 21.05
N ALA A 2 -23.86 -33.38 20.40
CA ALA A 2 -22.80 -33.47 19.38
C ALA A 2 -23.02 -32.56 18.16
N GLU A 3 -24.25 -32.46 17.64
CA GLU A 3 -24.54 -31.61 16.47
C GLU A 3 -24.40 -30.10 16.74
N ILE A 4 -24.69 -29.68 17.97
CA ILE A 4 -24.51 -28.28 18.40
C ILE A 4 -23.02 -27.93 18.48
N ILE A 5 -22.17 -28.89 18.84
CA ILE A 5 -20.70 -28.70 18.87
C ILE A 5 -20.15 -28.65 17.44
N SER A 6 -20.66 -29.49 16.53
CA SER A 6 -20.23 -29.53 15.13
C SER A 6 -20.50 -28.22 14.37
N TYR A 7 -21.69 -27.62 14.50
CA TYR A 7 -21.98 -26.37 13.76
C TYR A 7 -21.14 -25.18 14.27
N LYS A 8 -20.84 -25.13 15.58
CA LYS A 8 -19.98 -24.08 16.15
C LYS A 8 -18.54 -24.19 15.65
N ILE A 9 -18.02 -25.42 15.50
CA ILE A 9 -16.69 -25.65 14.93
C ILE A 9 -16.65 -25.24 13.46
N ILE A 10 -17.68 -25.58 12.68
CA ILE A 10 -17.79 -25.19 11.26
C ILE A 10 -17.83 -23.66 11.11
N ILE A 11 -18.59 -22.97 11.97
CA ILE A 11 -18.64 -21.50 11.99
C ILE A 11 -17.28 -20.90 12.35
N LEU A 12 -16.59 -21.42 13.37
CA LEU A 12 -15.26 -20.94 13.77
C LEU A 12 -14.22 -21.10 12.66
N ILE A 13 -14.22 -22.25 11.96
CA ILE A 13 -13.33 -22.49 10.81
C ILE A 13 -13.65 -21.51 9.67
N SER A 14 -14.93 -21.27 9.40
CA SER A 14 -15.39 -20.37 8.33
C SER A 14 -15.07 -18.90 8.60
N ILE A 15 -15.03 -18.48 9.87
CA ILE A 15 -14.61 -17.12 10.25
C ILE A 15 -13.08 -16.97 10.14
N SER A 16 -12.32 -18.03 10.42
CA SER A 16 -10.85 -17.99 10.36
C SER A 16 -10.28 -17.87 8.94
N SER A 17 -11.00 -18.33 7.92
CA SER A 17 -10.52 -18.32 6.52
C SER A 17 -10.56 -16.94 5.85
N ILE A 18 -11.20 -15.93 6.47
CA ILE A 18 -11.33 -14.57 5.93
C ILE A 18 -10.00 -13.78 6.05
N VAL A 19 -9.02 -14.25 6.82
CA VAL A 19 -7.85 -13.45 7.25
C VAL A 19 -6.70 -13.40 6.23
N PHE A 20 -6.72 -14.17 5.14
CA PHE A 20 -5.49 -14.42 4.34
C PHE A 20 -5.23 -13.50 3.15
N THR A 21 -5.94 -12.38 2.98
CA THR A 21 -5.62 -11.43 1.88
C THR A 21 -5.65 -9.97 2.33
N SER A 22 -4.68 -9.57 3.16
CA SER A 22 -4.47 -8.15 3.49
C SER A 22 -3.78 -7.41 2.34
N ASN A 23 -4.56 -6.99 1.33
CA ASN A 23 -4.11 -5.96 0.41
C ASN A 23 -4.35 -4.60 1.06
N ALA A 24 -3.30 -3.96 1.58
CA ALA A 24 -3.40 -2.62 2.13
C ALA A 24 -3.68 -1.62 0.99
N TYR A 25 -4.95 -1.30 0.76
CA TYR A 25 -5.33 -0.27 -0.19
C TYR A 25 -4.90 1.09 0.37
N VAL A 26 -3.88 1.70 -0.24
CA VAL A 26 -3.42 3.04 0.13
C VAL A 26 -4.19 4.05 -0.72
N TYR A 27 -5.07 4.81 -0.08
CA TYR A 27 -5.82 5.90 -0.71
C TYR A 27 -4.90 7.07 -1.07
N GLY A 28 -5.06 7.63 -2.27
CA GLY A 28 -4.29 8.79 -2.77
C GLY A 28 -3.61 8.52 -4.10
N GLY A 29 -2.98 9.56 -4.68
CA GLY A 29 -2.29 9.46 -5.96
C GLY A 29 -0.98 8.67 -5.89
N SER A 30 -0.26 8.67 -7.01
CA SER A 30 1.04 8.01 -7.20
C SER A 30 1.93 8.87 -8.10
N ASN A 31 3.24 8.86 -7.86
CA ASN A 31 4.23 9.44 -8.75
C ASN A 31 4.73 8.41 -9.79
N PHE A 32 4.37 7.14 -9.66
CA PHE A 32 4.70 6.10 -10.63
C PHE A 32 3.74 6.14 -11.82
N ASN A 33 4.31 6.40 -13.01
CA ASN A 33 3.66 6.23 -14.31
C ASN A 33 4.54 5.30 -15.17
N HIS A 34 4.09 4.90 -16.36
CA HIS A 34 4.98 4.18 -17.28
C HIS A 34 5.97 5.18 -17.93
N PRO A 35 7.31 5.02 -17.83
CA PRO A 35 8.09 3.84 -17.40
C PRO A 35 8.73 3.90 -15.98
N GLY A 36 8.33 4.79 -15.08
CA GLY A 36 8.84 4.82 -13.70
C GLY A 36 8.32 5.97 -12.84
N CYS A 37 9.06 6.28 -11.77
CA CYS A 37 8.80 7.47 -10.96
C CYS A 37 9.27 8.70 -11.73
N GLN A 38 8.36 9.62 -12.02
CA GLN A 38 8.69 10.87 -12.69
C GLN A 38 9.22 11.88 -11.68
N ASN A 39 10.23 12.65 -12.07
CA ASN A 39 10.67 13.79 -11.27
C ASN A 39 9.59 14.89 -11.28
N PHE A 40 9.52 15.66 -10.19
CA PHE A 40 8.73 16.89 -10.19
C PHE A 40 9.25 17.84 -11.28
N SER A 41 8.37 18.21 -12.22
CA SER A 41 8.75 18.88 -13.47
C SER A 41 8.33 20.35 -13.55
N ASP A 42 7.63 20.86 -12.54
CA ASP A 42 7.16 22.24 -12.55
C ASP A 42 8.25 23.21 -12.12
N PHE A 43 8.24 24.39 -12.72
CA PHE A 43 9.18 25.46 -12.41
C PHE A 43 8.62 26.42 -11.34
N PRO A 44 9.46 26.92 -10.42
CA PRO A 44 9.06 27.99 -9.53
C PRO A 44 8.56 29.21 -10.33
N PRO A 45 7.45 29.85 -9.92
CA PRO A 45 6.98 31.06 -10.56
C PRO A 45 8.00 32.19 -10.40
N SER A 46 8.07 33.05 -11.41
CA SER A 46 9.01 34.17 -11.43
C SER A 46 8.37 35.41 -10.81
N ILE A 47 9.15 36.15 -10.04
CA ILE A 47 8.71 37.43 -9.47
C ILE A 47 8.33 38.38 -10.62
N PRO A 48 7.18 39.07 -10.53
CA PRO A 48 6.76 40.00 -11.57
C PRO A 48 7.71 41.20 -11.65
N TYR A 49 7.96 41.69 -12.86
CA TYR A 49 8.83 42.85 -13.09
C TYR A 49 8.20 44.18 -12.63
N GLY A 50 6.88 44.26 -12.56
CA GLY A 50 6.12 45.48 -12.26
C GLY A 50 5.50 45.52 -10.87
N ASN A 51 5.05 46.72 -10.47
CA ASN A 51 4.38 46.97 -9.18
C ASN A 51 2.85 47.01 -9.29
N GLU A 52 2.31 46.52 -10.40
CA GLU A 52 0.88 46.57 -10.69
C GLU A 52 0.14 45.50 -9.88
N GLN A 53 -0.97 45.88 -9.24
CA GLN A 53 -1.71 44.98 -8.35
C GLN A 53 -2.10 43.64 -9.01
N TYR A 54 -2.47 43.66 -10.29
CA TYR A 54 -2.85 42.43 -11.00
C TYR A 54 -1.67 41.47 -11.17
N MET A 55 -0.44 41.97 -11.40
CA MET A 55 0.76 41.15 -11.53
C MET A 55 1.07 40.42 -10.22
N TRP A 56 0.98 41.13 -9.10
CA TRP A 56 1.20 40.55 -7.76
C TRP A 56 0.10 39.56 -7.37
N ASN A 57 -1.16 39.84 -7.73
CA ASN A 57 -2.26 38.90 -7.52
C ASN A 57 -2.06 37.60 -8.34
N ASN A 58 -1.63 37.72 -9.60
CA ASN A 58 -1.33 36.57 -10.44
C ASN A 58 -0.14 35.76 -9.87
N TYR A 59 0.94 36.44 -9.51
CA TYR A 59 2.11 35.80 -8.90
C TYR A 59 1.74 35.05 -7.61
N LYS A 60 0.89 35.62 -6.75
CA LYS A 60 0.37 34.94 -5.56
C LYS A 60 -0.34 33.64 -5.92
N PHE A 61 -1.23 33.67 -6.91
CA PHE A 61 -1.94 32.48 -7.38
C PHE A 61 -0.97 31.41 -7.92
N GLU A 62 0.03 31.81 -8.70
CA GLU A 62 1.04 30.90 -9.24
C GLU A 62 1.88 30.26 -8.12
N VAL A 63 2.28 31.02 -7.10
CA VAL A 63 2.99 30.53 -5.92
C VAL A 63 2.13 29.53 -5.15
N GLU A 64 0.87 29.86 -4.88
CA GLU A 64 -0.06 28.95 -4.18
C GLU A 64 -0.27 27.65 -4.96
N ASN A 65 -0.42 27.74 -6.28
CA ASN A 65 -0.56 26.60 -7.16
C ASN A 65 0.71 25.72 -7.17
N TYR A 66 1.90 26.33 -7.28
CA TYR A 66 3.16 25.62 -7.22
C TYR A 66 3.34 24.88 -5.88
N VAL A 67 3.09 25.56 -4.75
CA VAL A 67 3.14 24.97 -3.41
C VAL A 67 2.18 23.78 -3.29
N ARG A 68 0.95 23.92 -3.79
CA ARG A 68 -0.03 22.82 -3.78
C ARG A 68 0.48 21.62 -4.57
N LYS A 69 0.99 21.83 -5.79
CA LYS A 69 1.53 20.73 -6.62
C LYS A 69 2.72 20.03 -5.99
N VAL A 70 3.61 20.77 -5.32
CA VAL A 70 4.73 20.18 -4.55
C VAL A 70 4.19 19.30 -3.42
N LYS A 71 3.19 19.77 -2.67
CA LYS A 71 2.55 18.98 -1.59
C LYS A 71 1.91 17.71 -2.14
N ASP A 72 1.21 17.81 -3.27
CA ASP A 72 0.58 16.66 -3.93
C ASP A 72 1.65 15.64 -4.36
N TYR A 73 2.75 16.10 -4.97
CA TYR A 73 3.88 15.25 -5.38
C TYR A 73 4.53 14.53 -4.19
N VAL A 74 4.79 15.23 -3.09
CA VAL A 74 5.35 14.61 -1.88
C VAL A 74 4.39 13.59 -1.29
N GLY A 75 3.11 13.95 -1.14
CA GLY A 75 2.09 13.06 -0.58
C GLY A 75 1.88 11.78 -1.41
N ASN A 76 1.94 11.90 -2.74
CA ASN A 76 1.91 10.75 -3.65
C ASN A 76 3.13 9.84 -3.47
N GLY A 77 4.32 10.41 -3.30
CA GLY A 77 5.55 9.64 -3.01
C GLY A 77 5.46 8.87 -1.70
N ASP A 78 4.92 9.47 -0.65
CA ASP A 78 4.68 8.80 0.63
C ASP A 78 3.70 7.63 0.50
N ASN A 79 2.65 7.80 -0.32
CA ASN A 79 1.70 6.73 -0.60
C ASN A 79 2.35 5.57 -1.36
N ASP A 80 3.22 5.86 -2.31
CA ASP A 80 3.95 4.83 -3.05
C ASP A 80 4.90 4.04 -2.14
N ILE A 81 5.61 4.72 -1.23
CA ILE A 81 6.45 4.05 -0.21
C ILE A 81 5.60 3.11 0.67
N LYS A 82 4.40 3.54 1.09
CA LYS A 82 3.49 2.69 1.87
C LYS A 82 3.06 1.46 1.09
N ARG A 83 2.70 1.61 -0.20
CA ARG A 83 2.33 0.48 -1.08
C ARG A 83 3.48 -0.50 -1.24
N ILE A 84 4.69 -0.02 -1.48
CA ILE A 84 5.89 -0.85 -1.62
C ILE A 84 6.15 -1.64 -0.34
N LYS A 85 6.13 -0.99 0.83
CA LYS A 85 6.31 -1.68 2.12
C LYS A 85 5.23 -2.73 2.36
N GLY A 86 3.97 -2.43 2.03
CA GLY A 86 2.87 -3.38 2.10
C GLY A 86 3.09 -4.61 1.21
N ALA A 87 3.51 -4.39 -0.04
CA ALA A 87 3.82 -5.47 -0.98
C ALA A 87 5.00 -6.34 -0.51
N GLN A 88 6.07 -5.72 0.01
CA GLN A 88 7.20 -6.44 0.60
C GLN A 88 6.77 -7.30 1.79
N GLN A 89 5.97 -6.75 2.71
CA GLN A 89 5.47 -7.50 3.85
C GLN A 89 4.59 -8.67 3.41
N LYS A 90 3.73 -8.46 2.40
CA LYS A 90 2.90 -9.52 1.83
C LYS A 90 3.77 -10.65 1.28
N ALA A 91 4.79 -10.33 0.49
CA ALA A 91 5.70 -11.34 -0.07
C ALA A 91 6.41 -12.15 1.04
N ASN A 92 6.86 -11.50 2.10
CA ASN A 92 7.45 -12.18 3.26
C ASN A 92 6.45 -13.14 3.93
N ASN A 93 5.20 -12.69 4.12
CA ASN A 93 4.16 -13.52 4.72
C ASN A 93 3.83 -14.72 3.84
N ASP A 94 3.74 -14.53 2.52
CA ASP A 94 3.46 -15.60 1.55
C ASP A 94 4.55 -16.71 1.63
N VAL A 95 5.84 -16.31 1.74
CA VAL A 95 6.96 -17.27 1.89
C VAL A 95 6.90 -18.00 3.22
N ASN A 96 6.67 -17.30 4.33
CA ASN A 96 6.57 -17.94 5.64
C ASN A 96 5.41 -18.95 5.68
N GLN A 97 4.26 -18.58 5.15
CA GLN A 97 3.09 -19.47 5.05
C GLN A 97 3.41 -20.73 4.23
N LEU A 98 4.11 -20.58 3.10
CA LEU A 98 4.54 -21.72 2.29
C LEU A 98 5.47 -22.67 3.08
N VAL A 99 6.46 -22.12 3.77
CA VAL A 99 7.41 -22.92 4.58
C VAL A 99 6.70 -23.63 5.73
N GLU A 100 5.80 -22.96 6.44
CA GLU A 100 4.98 -23.56 7.49
C GLU A 100 4.10 -24.70 6.96
N GLU A 101 3.48 -24.50 5.80
CA GLU A 101 2.68 -25.55 5.17
C GLU A 101 3.54 -26.77 4.79
N TYR A 102 4.73 -26.54 4.22
CA TYR A 102 5.68 -27.61 3.89
C TYR A 102 6.09 -28.39 5.14
N ASN A 103 6.55 -27.69 6.18
CA ASN A 103 7.01 -28.31 7.43
C ASN A 103 5.91 -29.15 8.09
N ARG A 104 4.67 -28.66 8.08
CA ARG A 104 3.51 -29.41 8.55
C ARG A 104 3.35 -30.71 7.76
N LYS A 105 3.33 -30.64 6.43
CA LYS A 105 3.15 -31.84 5.57
C LYS A 105 4.27 -32.87 5.78
N VAL A 106 5.53 -32.44 5.84
CA VAL A 106 6.66 -33.34 6.09
C VAL A 106 6.55 -34.01 7.45
N SER A 107 6.20 -33.26 8.49
CA SER A 107 5.99 -33.82 9.84
C SER A 107 4.90 -34.89 9.86
N TRP A 108 3.78 -34.65 9.16
CA TRP A 108 2.72 -35.66 9.01
C TRP A 108 3.21 -36.93 8.32
N ILE A 109 4.00 -36.81 7.25
CA ILE A 109 4.55 -37.96 6.52
C ILE A 109 5.51 -38.76 7.39
N LEU A 110 6.45 -38.11 8.09
CA LEU A 110 7.39 -38.78 8.98
C LEU A 110 6.66 -39.58 10.06
N LYS A 111 5.60 -39.00 10.64
CA LYS A 111 4.80 -39.68 11.67
C LYS A 111 4.06 -40.92 11.15
N ILE A 112 3.68 -40.93 9.87
CA ILE A 112 3.05 -42.12 9.23
C ILE A 112 4.10 -43.20 8.98
N LEU A 113 5.32 -42.83 8.60
CA LEU A 113 6.40 -43.79 8.31
C LEU A 113 7.02 -44.43 9.56
N GLU A 114 6.82 -43.82 10.74
CA GLU A 114 7.24 -44.35 12.04
C GLU A 114 6.17 -45.21 12.74
N CYS A 115 4.99 -45.39 12.13
CA CYS A 115 3.89 -46.26 12.60
C CYS A 115 3.80 -47.53 11.75
#